data_AF-X5J6V2-F1
#
_entry.id   AF-X5J6V2-F1
#
_cell.length_a   1.000
_cell.length_b   1.000
_cell.length_c   1.000
_cell.angle_alpha   90.00
_cell.angle_beta   90.00
_cell.angle_gamma   90.00
#
_symmetry.space_group_name_H-M   'P 1'
#
loop_
_entity.id
_entity.type
_entity.pdbx_description
1 polymer ?
#
loop_
_entity_poly.entity_id
_entity_poly.type
_entity_poly.pdbx_seq_one_letter_code
_entity_poly.pdbx_strand_id
1 'polypeptide(L)'
;ADGVKLIQLLEIIGKEPITGKWHQECKNRYHMIENVGMAIDYITNKKGIKLVNISPDDIVDKNTKLTLGLTWSCINKFAIEDISVEEATARAALLIWCQKNTQGYEGVNVTNFTTSWSSGLAFCALINRFRPNLLDYNALDKSDHTNNCATAFKACEEIGLTVYLDPEDLVDITPDEKSVVTQVAEFFHFFASESKVEQQAEKLKNVIAIQKEISALKDEYVAKANEFIAAVDSTKAQVTSEEYGRTVPEVKDKLIEVINYSRGVRPGLVDQKAEALRVWSQLLTKCNSNNRPAPSYPEGLEAETLNDKLVDMDNTAAQYVKSIRDELRKVQQALLDAYDAKCKEFSE
;
A
#
# COMPACT_ATOMS: atom_id res chain seq x y z
N ALA A 1 27.22 35.87 -10.22
CA ALA A 1 28.32 36.77 -9.80
C ALA A 1 28.40 36.86 -8.28
N ASP A 2 27.33 37.20 -7.56
CA ASP A 2 27.34 37.33 -6.09
C ASP A 2 27.36 36.01 -5.29
N GLY A 3 27.12 34.88 -5.95
CA GLY A 3 27.14 33.53 -5.36
C GLY A 3 25.88 33.13 -4.60
N VAL A 4 24.99 34.09 -4.27
CA VAL A 4 23.79 33.87 -3.44
C VAL A 4 22.85 32.84 -4.08
N LYS A 5 22.45 33.05 -5.34
CA LYS A 5 21.54 32.13 -6.05
C LYS A 5 22.16 30.76 -6.26
N LEU A 6 23.49 30.69 -6.45
CA LEU A 6 24.19 29.42 -6.62
C LEU A 6 24.15 28.61 -5.33
N ILE A 7 24.40 29.24 -4.19
CA ILE A 7 24.29 28.60 -2.87
C ILE A 7 22.86 28.10 -2.64
N GLN A 8 21.86 28.97 -2.81
CA GLN A 8 20.45 28.60 -2.63
C GLN A 8 20.04 27.42 -3.52
N LEU A 9 20.45 27.43 -4.79
CA LEU A 9 20.22 26.33 -5.72
C LEU A 9 20.84 25.04 -5.19
N LEU A 10 22.11 25.08 -4.75
CA LEU A 10 22.82 23.91 -4.22
C LEU A 10 22.18 23.35 -2.95
N GLU A 11 21.65 24.21 -2.08
CA GLU A 11 20.91 23.78 -0.89
C GLU A 11 19.61 23.05 -1.26
N ILE A 12 18.88 23.57 -2.26
CA ILE A 12 17.64 22.97 -2.76
C ILE A 12 17.91 21.61 -3.40
N ILE A 13 18.80 21.55 -4.40
CA ILE A 13 19.07 20.32 -5.15
C ILE A 13 19.87 19.30 -4.32
N GLY A 14 20.70 19.79 -3.41
CA GLY A 14 21.48 18.97 -2.48
C GLY A 14 20.68 18.47 -1.27
N LYS A 15 19.47 19.01 -1.05
CA LYS A 15 18.56 18.72 0.07
C LYS A 15 19.20 18.87 1.45
N GLU A 16 20.17 19.76 1.57
CA GLU A 16 20.88 20.04 2.82
C GLU A 16 21.50 21.43 2.81
N PRO A 17 21.57 22.11 3.96
CA PRO A 17 22.17 23.43 4.04
C PRO A 17 23.68 23.37 3.76
N ILE A 18 24.21 24.44 3.16
CA ILE A 18 25.64 24.63 3.03
C ILE A 18 26.18 25.04 4.41
N THR A 19 27.23 24.38 4.86
CA THR A 19 27.84 24.65 6.17
C THR A 19 28.56 25.99 6.16
N GLY A 20 28.25 26.84 7.14
CA GLY A 20 28.91 28.15 7.31
C GLY A 20 27.95 29.32 7.17
N LYS A 21 28.46 30.53 7.36
CA LYS A 21 27.71 31.78 7.15
C LYS A 21 28.17 32.41 5.84
N TRP A 22 27.29 32.46 4.86
CA TRP A 22 27.50 33.14 3.59
C TRP A 22 26.76 34.48 3.55
N HIS A 23 27.22 35.39 2.70
CA HIS A 23 26.74 36.77 2.64
C HIS A 23 25.46 36.86 1.81
N GLN A 24 24.32 37.15 2.45
CA GLN A 24 23.05 37.38 1.74
C GLN A 24 23.10 38.67 0.89
N GLU A 25 23.79 39.68 1.39
CA GLU A 25 24.00 40.96 0.71
C GLU A 25 25.50 41.20 0.47
N CYS A 26 25.95 40.96 -0.76
CA CYS A 26 27.33 41.18 -1.16
C CYS A 26 27.61 42.67 -1.39
N LYS A 27 28.36 43.30 -0.48
CA LYS A 27 28.73 44.73 -0.56
C LYS A 27 29.97 44.99 -1.41
N ASN A 28 30.84 44.00 -1.55
CA ASN A 28 32.11 44.11 -2.27
C ASN A 28 32.42 42.79 -3.01
N ARG A 29 33.40 42.83 -3.90
CA ARG A 29 33.86 41.66 -4.66
C ARG A 29 34.31 40.52 -3.75
N TYR A 30 34.95 40.84 -2.63
CA TYR A 30 35.46 39.84 -1.69
C TYR A 30 34.33 38.95 -1.14
N HIS A 31 33.19 39.52 -0.74
CA HIS A 31 32.01 38.75 -0.31
C HIS A 31 31.50 37.81 -1.42
N MET A 32 31.55 38.26 -2.68
CA MET A 32 31.14 37.43 -3.82
C MET A 32 32.07 36.23 -4.01
N ILE A 33 33.39 36.45 -3.90
CA ILE A 33 34.41 35.39 -3.99
C ILE A 33 34.23 34.39 -2.85
N GLU A 34 34.00 34.84 -1.62
CA GLU A 34 33.75 33.94 -0.49
C GLU A 34 32.49 33.08 -0.71
N ASN A 35 31.37 33.68 -1.13
CA ASN A 35 30.15 32.94 -1.42
C ASN A 35 30.34 31.89 -2.52
N VAL A 36 30.94 32.28 -3.65
CA VAL A 36 31.21 31.34 -4.74
C VAL A 36 32.22 30.27 -4.30
N GLY A 37 33.22 30.64 -3.51
CA GLY A 37 34.18 29.70 -2.91
C GLY A 37 33.50 28.64 -2.06
N MET A 38 32.55 29.03 -1.21
CA MET A 38 31.74 28.09 -0.42
C MET A 38 30.89 27.17 -1.30
N ALA A 39 30.28 27.71 -2.36
CA ALA A 39 29.51 26.90 -3.32
C ALA A 39 30.40 25.88 -4.05
N ILE A 40 31.58 26.29 -4.51
CA ILE A 40 32.55 25.42 -5.17
C ILE A 40 33.06 24.34 -4.20
N ASP A 41 33.38 24.71 -2.96
CA ASP A 41 33.82 23.77 -1.91
C ASP A 41 32.75 22.71 -1.62
N TYR A 42 31.48 23.12 -1.51
CA TYR A 42 30.37 22.19 -1.36
C TYR A 42 30.27 21.22 -2.55
N ILE A 43 30.37 21.74 -3.77
CA ILE A 43 30.32 20.96 -5.01
C ILE A 43 31.47 19.93 -5.05
N THR A 44 32.69 20.33 -4.73
CA THR A 44 33.88 19.47 -4.86
C THR A 44 34.05 18.53 -3.68
N ASN A 45 34.06 19.05 -2.46
CA ASN A 45 34.43 18.31 -1.27
C ASN A 45 33.25 17.56 -0.66
N LYS A 46 32.04 18.15 -0.67
CA LYS A 46 30.86 17.50 -0.09
C LYS A 46 30.15 16.59 -1.08
N LYS A 47 29.96 17.03 -2.33
CA LYS A 47 29.26 16.26 -3.36
C LYS A 47 30.18 15.44 -4.27
N GLY A 48 31.50 15.59 -4.13
CA GLY A 48 32.49 14.78 -4.83
C GLY A 48 32.60 15.10 -6.33
N ILE A 49 32.11 16.26 -6.79
CA ILE A 49 32.16 16.64 -8.20
C ILE A 49 33.56 17.15 -8.53
N LYS A 50 34.21 16.56 -9.53
CA LYS A 50 35.49 17.05 -10.03
C LYS A 50 35.29 18.21 -11.00
N LEU A 51 35.65 19.42 -10.57
CA LEU A 51 35.67 20.59 -11.44
C LEU A 51 37.05 20.75 -12.08
N VAL A 52 37.10 21.07 -13.37
CA VAL A 52 38.34 21.29 -14.12
C VAL A 52 38.45 22.77 -14.45
N ASN A 53 39.47 23.44 -13.91
CA ASN A 53 39.79 24.85 -14.19
C ASN A 53 38.64 25.83 -13.93
N ILE A 54 37.88 25.63 -12.86
CA ILE A 54 36.84 26.58 -12.41
C ILE A 54 37.25 27.11 -11.04
N SER A 55 37.53 28.41 -10.96
CA SER A 55 37.82 29.13 -9.73
C SER A 55 36.69 30.07 -9.34
N PRO A 56 36.62 30.54 -8.09
CA PRO A 56 35.62 31.52 -7.67
C PRO A 56 35.66 32.81 -8.49
N ASP A 57 36.87 33.29 -8.81
CA ASP A 57 37.07 34.51 -9.60
C ASP A 57 36.40 34.40 -10.97
N ASP A 58 36.50 33.25 -11.64
CA ASP A 58 35.89 33.04 -12.97
C ASP A 58 34.38 33.30 -12.98
N ILE A 59 33.69 32.90 -11.91
CA ILE A 59 32.23 33.05 -11.79
C ILE A 59 31.86 34.48 -11.38
N VAL A 60 32.66 35.10 -10.50
CA VAL A 60 32.48 36.49 -10.08
C VAL A 60 32.71 37.43 -11.28
N ASP A 61 33.72 37.13 -12.11
CA ASP A 61 34.08 37.84 -13.34
C ASP A 61 33.18 37.51 -14.53
N LYS A 62 32.14 36.70 -14.32
CA LYS A 62 31.13 36.35 -15.33
C LYS A 62 31.73 35.67 -16.57
N ASN A 63 32.72 34.80 -16.37
CA ASN A 63 33.19 33.92 -17.42
C ASN A 63 32.07 32.93 -17.80
N THR A 64 31.34 33.23 -18.88
CA THR A 64 30.17 32.46 -19.31
C THR A 64 30.52 31.00 -19.57
N LYS A 65 31.67 30.71 -20.19
CA LYS A 65 32.09 29.34 -20.50
C LYS A 65 32.28 28.50 -19.24
N LEU A 66 32.96 29.04 -18.24
CA LEU A 66 33.21 28.34 -16.98
C LEU A 66 31.94 28.28 -16.10
N THR A 67 31.09 29.30 -16.17
CA THR A 67 29.78 29.30 -15.50
C THR A 67 28.88 28.21 -16.07
N LEU A 68 28.77 28.09 -17.40
CA LEU A 68 28.02 26.99 -18.05
C LEU A 68 28.63 25.63 -17.72
N GLY A 69 29.96 25.54 -17.65
CA GLY A 69 30.67 24.33 -17.21
C GLY A 69 30.25 23.91 -15.80
N LEU A 70 30.22 24.84 -14.85
CA LEU A 70 29.79 24.62 -13.48
C LEU A 70 28.32 24.18 -13.39
N THR A 71 27.44 24.88 -14.11
CA THR A 71 26.00 24.55 -14.17
C THR A 71 25.79 23.14 -14.72
N TRP A 72 26.47 22.79 -15.80
CA TRP A 72 26.43 21.43 -16.35
C TRP A 72 26.91 20.39 -15.35
N SER A 73 28.02 20.63 -14.65
CA SER A 73 28.51 19.70 -13.62
C SER A 73 27.47 19.45 -12.53
N CYS A 74 26.70 20.48 -12.15
CA CYS A 74 25.58 20.33 -11.21
C CYS A 74 24.44 19.52 -11.82
N ILE A 75 23.98 19.85 -13.03
CA ILE A 75 22.91 19.09 -13.72
C ILE A 75 23.30 17.61 -13.83
N ASN A 76 24.53 17.33 -14.28
CA ASN A 76 25.02 15.96 -14.41
C ASN A 76 24.99 15.22 -13.07
N LYS A 77 25.46 15.84 -11.98
CA LYS A 77 25.48 15.18 -10.67
C LYS A 77 24.09 14.94 -10.10
N PHE A 78 23.24 15.96 -10.12
CA PHE A 78 21.98 15.94 -9.36
C PHE A 78 20.78 15.43 -10.16
N ALA A 79 20.79 15.57 -11.50
CA ALA A 79 19.70 15.12 -12.34
C ALA A 79 20.02 13.85 -13.13
N ILE A 80 21.29 13.54 -13.42
CA ILE A 80 21.61 12.46 -14.37
C ILE A 80 22.30 11.28 -13.69
N GLU A 81 23.26 11.51 -12.79
CA GLU A 81 24.13 10.45 -12.25
C GLU A 81 23.37 9.31 -11.55
N ASP A 82 22.29 9.64 -10.85
CA ASP A 82 21.44 8.68 -10.12
C ASP A 82 20.45 7.91 -11.01
N ILE A 83 20.36 8.25 -12.31
CA ILE A 83 19.53 7.50 -13.26
C ILE A 83 20.15 6.11 -13.48
N SER A 84 19.36 5.06 -13.30
CA SER A 84 19.78 3.68 -13.58
C SER A 84 18.67 2.88 -14.26
N VAL A 85 19.06 2.14 -15.30
CA VAL A 85 18.18 1.30 -16.12
C VAL A 85 19.01 0.10 -16.57
N GLU A 86 18.55 -1.12 -16.27
CA GLU A 86 19.21 -2.38 -16.66
C GLU A 86 20.71 -2.42 -16.37
N GLU A 87 21.09 -2.19 -15.11
CA GLU A 87 22.48 -2.21 -14.64
C GLU A 87 23.39 -1.10 -15.21
N ALA A 88 22.96 -0.40 -16.27
CA ALA A 88 23.58 0.83 -16.72
C ALA A 88 23.24 2.00 -15.78
N THR A 89 24.12 3.00 -15.77
CA THR A 89 23.97 4.21 -14.96
C THR A 89 24.12 5.47 -15.81
N ALA A 90 23.60 6.57 -15.26
CA ALA A 90 23.67 7.92 -15.80
C ALA A 90 23.22 8.01 -17.27
N ARG A 91 24.09 8.54 -18.12
CA ARG A 91 23.83 8.77 -19.55
C ARG A 91 23.50 7.49 -20.32
N ALA A 92 24.18 6.38 -20.03
CA ALA A 92 23.95 5.12 -20.72
C ALA A 92 22.55 4.57 -20.40
N ALA A 93 22.17 4.64 -19.12
CA ALA A 93 20.82 4.30 -18.68
C ALA A 93 19.75 5.17 -19.36
N LEU A 94 20.00 6.48 -19.48
CA LEU A 94 19.09 7.40 -20.15
C LEU A 94 18.92 7.06 -21.63
N LEU A 95 20.00 6.69 -22.33
CA LEU A 95 19.94 6.29 -23.74
C LEU A 95 19.14 5.00 -23.92
N ILE A 96 19.40 3.99 -23.09
CA ILE A 96 18.65 2.71 -23.08
C ILE A 96 17.16 2.99 -22.83
N TRP A 97 16.84 3.86 -21.88
CA TRP A 97 15.46 4.25 -21.60
C TRP A 97 14.78 4.88 -22.82
N CYS A 98 15.45 5.79 -23.51
CA CYS A 98 14.91 6.39 -24.73
C CYS A 98 14.65 5.33 -25.79
N GLN A 99 15.65 4.50 -26.10
CA GLN A 99 15.56 3.44 -27.10
C GLN A 99 14.39 2.49 -26.85
N LYS A 100 14.19 2.08 -25.59
CA LYS A 100 13.08 1.22 -25.19
C LYS A 100 11.71 1.85 -25.38
N ASN A 101 11.60 3.13 -25.03
CA ASN A 101 10.31 3.82 -25.07
C ASN A 101 9.97 4.41 -26.44
N THR A 102 10.94 4.48 -27.36
CA THR A 102 10.72 4.83 -28.76
C THR A 102 10.74 3.62 -29.71
N GLN A 103 10.90 2.39 -29.19
CA GLN A 103 10.92 1.20 -30.03
C GLN A 103 9.57 1.00 -30.74
N GLY A 104 9.62 0.79 -32.07
CA GLY A 104 8.44 0.56 -32.90
C GLY A 104 7.81 1.82 -33.51
N TYR A 105 8.34 3.00 -33.20
CA TYR A 105 7.91 4.25 -33.84
C TYR A 105 8.65 4.47 -35.17
N GLU A 106 7.90 4.66 -36.25
CA GLU A 106 8.46 4.92 -37.58
C GLU A 106 9.26 6.22 -37.59
N GLY A 107 10.46 6.19 -38.19
CA GLY A 107 11.31 7.38 -38.31
C GLY A 107 12.09 7.73 -37.04
N VAL A 108 12.05 6.90 -35.99
CA VAL A 108 12.78 7.13 -34.74
C VAL A 108 13.85 6.06 -34.53
N ASN A 109 15.10 6.51 -34.43
CA ASN A 109 16.22 5.68 -34.03
C ASN A 109 17.17 6.47 -33.12
N VAL A 110 16.98 6.34 -31.80
CA VAL A 110 17.76 7.10 -30.82
C VAL A 110 19.11 6.44 -30.59
N THR A 111 20.18 7.06 -31.11
CA THR A 111 21.56 6.56 -30.96
C THR A 111 22.48 7.55 -30.25
N ASN A 112 22.06 8.80 -30.13
CA ASN A 112 22.80 9.88 -29.50
C ASN A 112 21.85 10.91 -28.86
N PHE A 113 22.41 11.93 -28.21
CA PHE A 113 21.67 13.07 -27.67
C PHE A 113 21.92 14.34 -28.49
N THR A 114 22.10 14.20 -29.80
CA THR A 114 22.24 15.33 -30.72
C THR A 114 21.29 15.13 -31.90
N THR A 115 21.80 14.62 -33.02
CA THR A 115 21.08 14.48 -34.28
C THR A 115 19.92 13.49 -34.26
N SER A 116 19.86 12.58 -33.28
CA SER A 116 18.70 11.68 -33.12
C SER A 116 17.41 12.42 -32.72
N TRP A 117 17.52 13.67 -32.29
CA TRP A 117 16.41 14.47 -31.73
C TRP A 117 16.01 15.66 -32.61
N SER A 118 16.76 15.94 -33.69
CA SER A 118 16.57 17.13 -34.53
C SER A 118 15.27 17.13 -35.32
N SER A 119 14.65 15.96 -35.56
CA SER A 119 13.37 15.86 -36.25
C SER A 119 12.15 16.08 -35.35
N GLY A 120 12.35 16.17 -34.02
CA GLY A 120 11.25 16.24 -33.04
C GLY A 120 10.50 14.92 -32.81
N LEU A 121 10.68 13.93 -33.69
CA LEU A 121 9.95 12.66 -33.64
C LEU A 121 10.26 11.83 -32.40
N ALA A 122 11.51 11.85 -31.91
CA ALA A 122 11.87 11.15 -30.69
C ALA A 122 11.11 11.70 -29.46
N PHE A 123 10.95 13.02 -29.35
CA PHE A 123 10.13 13.63 -28.30
C PHE A 123 8.65 13.24 -28.44
N CYS A 124 8.11 13.33 -29.67
CA CYS A 124 6.74 12.92 -29.96
C CYS A 124 6.47 11.45 -29.59
N ALA A 125 7.40 10.55 -29.90
CA ALA A 125 7.30 9.13 -29.61
C ALA A 125 7.27 8.87 -28.11
N LEU A 126 8.15 9.51 -27.33
CA LEU A 126 8.12 9.41 -25.87
C LEU A 126 6.79 9.88 -25.28
N ILE A 127 6.27 11.03 -25.74
CA ILE A 127 4.98 11.55 -25.27
C ILE A 127 3.85 10.59 -25.62
N ASN A 128 3.76 10.13 -26.88
CA ASN A 128 2.72 9.20 -27.30
C ASN A 128 2.80 7.86 -26.53
N ARG A 129 4.01 7.39 -26.20
CA ARG A 129 4.21 6.15 -25.45
C ARG A 129 3.61 6.21 -24.04
N PHE A 130 3.82 7.32 -23.32
CA PHE A 130 3.33 7.48 -21.95
C PHE A 130 1.94 8.14 -21.86
N ARG A 131 1.55 8.92 -22.87
CA ARG A 131 0.31 9.69 -22.98
C ARG A 131 -0.22 9.67 -24.41
N PRO A 132 -0.75 8.51 -24.89
CA PRO A 132 -1.22 8.38 -26.27
C PRO A 132 -2.38 9.32 -26.63
N ASN A 133 -3.14 9.79 -25.63
CA ASN A 133 -4.26 10.72 -25.82
C ASN A 133 -3.83 12.16 -26.13
N LEU A 134 -2.56 12.50 -25.89
CA LEU A 134 -2.06 13.89 -25.97
C LEU A 134 -1.49 14.23 -27.35
N LEU A 135 -0.98 13.22 -28.06
CA LEU A 135 -0.34 13.39 -29.36
C LEU A 135 -0.57 12.11 -30.17
N ASP A 136 -1.19 12.21 -31.35
CA ASP A 136 -1.26 11.08 -32.30
C ASP A 136 -0.02 11.08 -33.19
N TYR A 137 0.90 10.16 -32.90
CA TYR A 137 2.16 10.06 -33.62
C TYR A 137 1.97 9.72 -35.10
N ASN A 138 0.97 8.90 -35.42
CA ASN A 138 0.76 8.43 -36.79
C ASN A 138 0.24 9.55 -37.70
N ALA A 139 -0.46 10.52 -37.13
CA ALA A 139 -1.00 11.68 -37.84
C ALA A 139 0.06 12.77 -38.14
N LEU A 140 1.25 12.70 -37.54
CA LEU A 140 2.30 13.71 -37.76
C LEU A 140 2.81 13.71 -39.21
N ASP A 141 3.18 14.88 -39.72
CA ASP A 141 4.03 14.99 -40.89
C ASP A 141 5.50 14.81 -40.46
N LYS A 142 6.09 13.68 -40.84
CA LYS A 142 7.45 13.31 -40.42
C LYS A 142 8.52 14.21 -41.05
N SER A 143 8.18 14.97 -42.09
CA SER A 143 9.09 15.92 -42.74
C SER A 143 9.09 17.31 -42.09
N ASP A 144 8.04 17.67 -41.34
CA ASP A 144 7.93 18.97 -40.67
C ASP A 144 8.57 18.93 -39.27
N HIS A 145 9.90 18.97 -39.24
CA HIS A 145 10.68 18.87 -38.01
C HIS A 145 10.35 19.97 -37.00
N THR A 146 10.17 21.21 -37.47
CA THR A 146 9.85 22.37 -36.62
C THR A 146 8.51 22.19 -35.94
N ASN A 147 7.47 21.82 -36.69
CA ASN A 147 6.15 21.58 -36.11
C ASN A 147 6.14 20.36 -35.19
N ASN A 148 6.90 19.30 -35.49
CA ASN A 148 7.02 18.13 -34.62
C ASN A 148 7.63 18.49 -33.25
N CYS A 149 8.73 19.26 -33.23
CA CYS A 149 9.31 19.78 -31.99
C CYS A 149 8.31 20.64 -31.21
N ALA A 150 7.67 21.61 -31.87
CA ALA A 150 6.70 22.50 -31.25
C ALA A 150 5.49 21.75 -30.67
N THR A 151 4.98 20.75 -31.41
CA THR A 151 3.86 19.91 -30.96
C THR A 151 4.24 19.09 -29.73
N ALA A 152 5.44 18.50 -29.71
CA ALA A 152 5.93 17.77 -28.56
C ALA A 152 6.06 18.67 -27.32
N PHE A 153 6.66 19.86 -27.48
CA PHE A 153 6.88 20.77 -26.36
C PHE A 153 5.59 21.35 -25.80
N LYS A 154 4.64 21.70 -26.66
CA LYS A 154 3.31 22.11 -26.23
C LYS A 154 2.61 21.00 -25.44
N ALA A 155 2.70 19.76 -25.92
CA ALA A 155 2.16 18.62 -25.19
C ALA A 155 2.82 18.45 -23.81
N CYS A 156 4.15 18.63 -23.71
CA CYS A 156 4.85 18.64 -22.41
C CYS A 156 4.30 19.70 -21.45
N GLU A 157 4.10 20.93 -21.92
CA GLU A 157 3.55 22.01 -21.10
C GLU A 157 2.14 21.69 -20.58
N GLU A 158 1.29 21.08 -21.41
CA GLU A 158 -0.08 20.67 -21.02
C GLU A 158 -0.11 19.67 -19.86
N ILE A 159 0.93 18.83 -19.74
CA ILE A 159 1.08 17.87 -18.63
C ILE A 159 2.00 18.39 -17.50
N GLY A 160 2.50 19.63 -17.60
CA GLY A 160 3.37 20.22 -16.60
C GLY A 160 4.81 19.69 -16.61
N LEU A 161 5.26 19.08 -17.71
CA LEU A 161 6.66 18.73 -17.93
C LEU A 161 7.41 19.99 -18.40
N THR A 162 8.49 20.34 -17.70
CA THR A 162 9.26 21.56 -18.01
C THR A 162 10.03 21.42 -19.33
N VAL A 163 9.85 22.36 -20.24
CA VAL A 163 10.60 22.44 -21.50
C VAL A 163 11.71 23.49 -21.38
N TYR A 164 12.94 23.10 -21.72
CA TYR A 164 14.16 23.91 -21.68
C TYR A 164 14.73 24.22 -23.08
N LEU A 165 14.14 23.63 -24.13
CA LEU A 165 14.60 23.73 -25.52
C LEU A 165 13.54 24.39 -26.38
N ASP A 166 13.97 25.16 -27.36
CA ASP A 166 13.12 25.65 -28.43
C ASP A 166 13.35 24.85 -29.73
N PRO A 167 12.38 24.81 -30.67
CA PRO A 167 12.58 24.11 -31.95
C PRO A 167 13.82 24.59 -32.74
N GLU A 168 14.17 25.86 -32.61
CA GLU A 168 15.36 26.46 -33.24
C GLU A 168 16.69 25.96 -32.66
N ASP A 169 16.70 25.39 -31.44
CA ASP A 169 17.87 24.74 -30.85
C ASP A 169 18.12 23.33 -31.42
N LEU A 170 17.20 22.83 -32.24
CA LEU A 170 17.17 21.44 -32.70
C LEU A 170 17.18 21.28 -34.22
N VAL A 171 16.37 22.07 -34.90
CA VAL A 171 16.09 21.92 -36.33
C VAL A 171 17.15 22.65 -37.16
N ASP A 172 17.57 22.04 -38.26
CA ASP A 172 18.56 22.57 -39.21
C ASP A 172 19.94 22.92 -38.63
N ILE A 173 20.22 22.51 -37.39
CA ILE A 173 21.51 22.65 -36.73
C ILE A 173 21.96 21.31 -36.13
N THR A 174 23.19 21.25 -35.62
CA THR A 174 23.61 20.16 -34.72
C THR A 174 23.22 20.55 -33.29
N PRO A 175 22.26 19.85 -32.66
CA PRO A 175 21.83 20.22 -31.31
C PRO A 175 22.96 20.13 -30.29
N ASP A 176 22.97 21.04 -29.30
CA ASP A 176 23.88 20.91 -28.17
C ASP A 176 23.51 19.71 -27.31
N GLU A 177 24.47 18.80 -27.17
CA GLU A 177 24.26 17.51 -26.53
C GLU A 177 23.83 17.64 -25.06
N LYS A 178 24.42 18.59 -24.34
CA LYS A 178 24.13 18.78 -22.91
C LYS A 178 22.71 19.29 -22.71
N SER A 179 22.26 20.17 -23.59
CA SER A 179 20.92 20.74 -23.58
C SER A 179 19.87 19.66 -23.87
N VAL A 180 20.10 18.81 -24.89
CA VAL A 180 19.24 17.65 -25.18
C VAL A 180 19.23 16.65 -24.02
N VAL A 181 20.39 16.28 -23.46
CA VAL A 181 20.45 15.38 -22.30
C VAL A 181 19.66 15.95 -21.12
N THR A 182 19.74 17.26 -20.88
CA THR A 182 18.99 17.92 -19.79
C THR A 182 17.49 17.80 -20.01
N GLN A 183 17.01 18.07 -21.23
CA GLN A 183 15.58 17.90 -21.56
C GLN A 183 15.14 16.44 -21.41
N VAL A 184 15.94 15.50 -21.89
CA VAL A 184 15.56 14.07 -21.86
C VAL A 184 15.62 13.50 -20.45
N ALA A 185 16.52 14.00 -19.60
CA ALA A 185 16.54 13.66 -18.18
C ALA A 185 15.27 14.13 -17.47
N GLU A 186 14.74 15.31 -17.81
CA GLU A 186 13.44 15.79 -17.32
C GLU A 186 12.30 14.85 -17.72
N PHE A 187 12.26 14.42 -18.99
CA PHE A 187 11.30 13.40 -19.45
C PHE A 187 11.41 12.11 -18.64
N PHE A 188 12.62 11.62 -18.39
CA PHE A 188 12.83 10.44 -17.58
C PHE A 188 12.28 10.63 -16.17
N HIS A 189 12.62 11.72 -15.48
CA HIS A 189 12.16 11.94 -14.11
C HIS A 189 10.64 12.08 -14.04
N PHE A 190 10.05 12.83 -14.97
CA PHE A 190 8.61 13.02 -15.05
C PHE A 190 7.90 11.67 -15.20
N PHE A 191 8.18 10.91 -16.25
CA PHE A 191 7.47 9.67 -16.53
C PHE A 191 7.86 8.50 -15.62
N ALA A 192 9.13 8.43 -15.17
CA ALA A 192 9.55 7.39 -14.24
C ALA A 192 8.98 7.62 -12.82
N SER A 193 8.82 8.88 -12.39
CA SER A 193 8.18 9.19 -11.11
C SER A 193 6.70 8.80 -11.12
N GLU A 194 5.97 9.11 -12.19
CA GLU A 194 4.57 8.72 -12.35
C GLU A 194 4.42 7.19 -12.34
N SER A 195 5.25 6.46 -13.10
CA SER A 195 5.18 4.99 -13.11
C SER A 195 5.44 4.39 -11.72
N LYS A 196 6.36 4.99 -10.94
CA LYS A 196 6.60 4.57 -9.55
C LYS A 196 5.37 4.83 -8.67
N VAL A 197 4.72 5.99 -8.82
CA VAL A 197 3.50 6.34 -8.07
C VAL A 197 2.36 5.38 -8.42
N GLU A 198 2.16 5.07 -9.70
CA GLU A 198 1.15 4.11 -10.15
C GLU A 198 1.40 2.70 -9.58
N GLN A 199 2.65 2.21 -9.63
CA GLN A 199 3.01 0.91 -9.06
C GLN A 199 2.81 0.87 -7.54
N GLN A 200 3.11 1.96 -6.84
CA GLN A 200 2.85 2.07 -5.40
C GLN A 200 1.35 2.11 -5.10
N ALA A 201 0.56 2.84 -5.88
CA ALA A 201 -0.89 2.88 -5.76
C ALA A 201 -1.51 1.49 -5.97
N GLU A 202 -1.02 0.73 -6.96
CA GLU A 202 -1.52 -0.63 -7.21
C GLU A 202 -1.16 -1.61 -6.09
N LYS A 203 0.06 -1.54 -5.57
CA LYS A 203 0.45 -2.29 -4.36
C LYS A 203 -0.44 -1.92 -3.17
N LEU A 204 -0.75 -0.64 -2.98
CA LEU A 204 -1.61 -0.17 -1.91
C LEU A 204 -3.05 -0.69 -2.05
N LYS A 205 -3.61 -0.69 -3.27
CA LYS A 205 -4.94 -1.28 -3.53
C LYS A 205 -4.99 -2.76 -3.13
N ASN A 206 -3.98 -3.53 -3.52
CA ASN A 206 -3.89 -4.95 -3.15
C ASN A 206 -3.82 -5.14 -1.62
N VAL A 207 -3.01 -4.31 -0.94
CA VAL A 207 -2.90 -4.30 0.52
C VAL A 207 -4.25 -4.00 1.19
N ILE A 208 -5.00 -3.02 0.69
CA ILE A 208 -6.32 -2.64 1.21
C ILE A 208 -7.34 -3.76 0.97
N ALA A 209 -7.33 -4.38 -0.22
CA ALA A 209 -8.23 -5.50 -0.54
C ALA A 209 -8.03 -6.67 0.43
N ILE A 210 -6.78 -7.07 0.67
CA ILE A 210 -6.44 -8.12 1.64
C ILE A 210 -6.90 -7.74 3.05
N GLN A 211 -6.70 -6.47 3.45
CA GLN A 211 -7.12 -6.01 4.78
C GLN A 211 -8.65 -6.06 4.95
N LYS A 212 -9.40 -5.74 3.89
CA LYS A 212 -10.86 -5.81 3.89
C LYS A 212 -11.35 -7.25 4.05
N GLU A 213 -10.73 -8.21 3.36
CA GLU A 213 -11.05 -9.63 3.51
C GLU A 213 -10.74 -10.17 4.91
N ILE A 214 -9.59 -9.79 5.48
CA ILE A 214 -9.21 -10.13 6.86
C ILE A 214 -10.22 -9.56 7.85
N SER A 215 -10.64 -8.31 7.68
CA SER A 215 -11.68 -7.69 8.53
C SER A 215 -13.00 -8.44 8.43
N ALA A 216 -13.44 -8.77 7.21
CA ALA A 216 -14.69 -9.49 7.01
C ALA A 216 -14.69 -10.88 7.67
N LEU A 217 -13.61 -11.64 7.54
CA LEU A 217 -13.46 -12.93 8.22
C LEU A 217 -13.46 -12.81 9.75
N LYS A 218 -12.87 -11.72 10.28
CA LYS A 218 -12.91 -11.44 11.72
C LYS A 218 -14.32 -11.13 12.20
N ASP A 219 -15.05 -10.30 11.46
CA ASP A 219 -16.43 -9.92 11.79
C ASP A 219 -17.38 -11.14 11.68
N GLU A 220 -17.18 -11.98 10.66
CA GLU A 220 -17.92 -13.24 10.50
C GLU A 220 -17.64 -14.21 11.65
N TYR A 221 -16.38 -14.34 12.09
CA TYR A 221 -16.03 -15.13 13.26
C TYR A 221 -16.77 -14.65 14.51
N VAL A 222 -16.74 -13.34 14.77
CA VAL A 222 -17.43 -12.73 15.92
C VAL A 222 -18.93 -13.02 15.87
N ALA A 223 -19.55 -12.88 14.70
CA ALA A 223 -20.97 -13.17 14.52
C ALA A 223 -21.28 -14.65 14.83
N LYS A 224 -20.51 -15.59 14.26
CA LYS A 224 -20.71 -17.03 14.45
C LYS A 224 -20.46 -17.48 15.88
N ALA A 225 -19.43 -16.95 16.53
CA ALA A 225 -19.14 -17.23 17.93
C ALA A 225 -20.26 -16.74 18.86
N ASN A 226 -20.78 -15.53 18.61
CA ASN A 226 -21.91 -14.98 19.38
C ASN A 226 -23.22 -15.75 19.13
N GLU A 227 -23.50 -16.18 17.89
CA GLU A 227 -24.64 -17.04 17.57
C GLU A 227 -24.59 -18.36 18.35
N PHE A 228 -23.43 -19.01 18.38
CA PHE A 228 -23.21 -20.22 19.17
C PHE A 228 -23.41 -19.98 20.67
N ILE A 229 -22.81 -18.92 21.22
CA ILE A 229 -22.96 -18.56 22.64
C ILE A 229 -24.43 -18.36 22.99
N ALA A 230 -25.16 -17.58 22.19
CA ALA A 230 -26.58 -17.33 22.39
C ALA A 230 -27.42 -18.63 22.30
N ALA A 231 -27.08 -19.52 21.37
CA ALA A 231 -27.75 -20.82 21.24
C ALA A 231 -27.50 -21.72 22.45
N VAL A 232 -26.27 -21.75 22.98
CA VAL A 232 -25.94 -22.47 24.22
C VAL A 232 -26.71 -21.90 25.40
N ASP A 233 -26.70 -20.58 25.59
CA ASP A 233 -27.36 -19.93 26.71
C ASP A 233 -28.90 -20.11 26.65
N SER A 234 -29.49 -20.04 25.44
CA SER A 234 -30.91 -20.34 25.22
C SER A 234 -31.24 -21.81 25.50
N THR A 235 -30.40 -22.75 25.05
CA THR A 235 -30.62 -24.18 25.29
C THR A 235 -30.50 -24.49 26.78
N LYS A 236 -29.55 -23.86 27.47
CA LYS A 236 -29.38 -23.98 28.92
C LYS A 236 -30.64 -23.54 29.65
N ALA A 237 -31.19 -22.37 29.30
CA ALA A 237 -32.43 -21.86 29.87
C ALA A 237 -33.65 -22.79 29.64
N GLN A 238 -33.78 -23.37 28.44
CA GLN A 238 -34.86 -24.32 28.12
C GLN A 238 -34.74 -25.63 28.93
N VAL A 239 -33.52 -26.18 28.99
CA VAL A 239 -33.25 -27.41 29.75
C VAL A 239 -33.53 -27.21 31.24
N THR A 240 -33.14 -26.09 31.82
CA THR A 240 -33.33 -25.82 33.26
C THR A 240 -34.69 -25.20 33.61
N SER A 241 -35.62 -25.09 32.65
CA SER A 241 -36.93 -24.49 32.92
C SER A 241 -37.75 -25.32 33.91
N GLU A 242 -38.23 -24.66 34.97
CA GLU A 242 -39.14 -25.23 35.98
C GLU A 242 -40.63 -25.11 35.57
N GLU A 243 -40.91 -24.67 34.34
CA GLU A 243 -42.28 -24.53 33.83
C GLU A 243 -42.86 -25.89 33.36
N TYR A 244 -43.07 -26.82 34.30
CA TYR A 244 -43.76 -28.08 34.05
C TYR A 244 -44.59 -28.53 35.26
N GLY A 245 -45.66 -29.29 35.02
CA GLY A 245 -46.48 -29.83 36.10
C GLY A 245 -45.81 -31.02 36.82
N ARG A 246 -46.13 -31.20 38.10
CA ARG A 246 -45.49 -32.22 38.96
C ARG A 246 -46.26 -33.55 38.99
N THR A 247 -46.98 -33.88 37.91
CA THR A 247 -47.59 -35.20 37.76
C THR A 247 -46.61 -36.20 37.14
N VAL A 248 -46.81 -37.50 37.38
CA VAL A 248 -45.91 -38.54 36.84
C VAL A 248 -45.74 -38.47 35.32
N PRO A 249 -46.79 -38.26 34.51
CA PRO A 249 -46.63 -38.09 33.05
C PRO A 249 -45.80 -36.85 32.69
N GLU A 250 -46.08 -35.69 33.29
CA GLU A 250 -45.40 -34.44 32.97
C GLU A 250 -43.91 -34.45 33.36
N VAL A 251 -43.57 -35.02 34.52
CA VAL A 251 -42.17 -35.17 34.96
C VAL A 251 -41.43 -36.16 34.05
N LYS A 252 -42.10 -37.20 33.55
CA LYS A 252 -41.51 -38.12 32.55
C LYS A 252 -41.27 -37.42 31.22
N ASP A 253 -42.21 -36.60 30.76
CA ASP A 253 -42.08 -35.85 29.50
C ASP A 253 -40.90 -34.85 29.59
N LYS A 254 -40.77 -34.13 30.71
CA LYS A 254 -39.61 -33.26 30.95
C LYS A 254 -38.29 -34.03 31.00
N LEU A 255 -38.29 -35.22 31.62
CA LEU A 255 -37.09 -36.08 31.63
C LEU A 255 -36.68 -36.51 30.22
N ILE A 256 -37.64 -36.85 29.36
CA ILE A 256 -37.39 -37.22 27.96
C ILE A 256 -36.84 -36.03 27.18
N GLU A 257 -37.41 -34.84 27.36
CA GLU A 257 -36.94 -33.58 26.75
C GLU A 257 -35.46 -33.33 27.08
N VAL A 258 -35.09 -33.41 28.36
CA VAL A 258 -33.72 -33.16 28.81
C VAL A 258 -32.76 -34.26 28.35
N ILE A 259 -33.20 -35.52 28.27
CA ILE A 259 -32.38 -36.60 27.69
C ILE A 259 -32.19 -36.41 26.18
N ASN A 260 -33.20 -35.87 25.49
CA ASN A 260 -33.13 -35.58 24.05
C ASN A 260 -32.12 -34.49 23.71
N TYR A 261 -31.69 -33.65 24.66
CA TYR A 261 -30.56 -32.73 24.46
C TYR A 261 -29.33 -33.44 23.87
N SER A 262 -28.89 -34.55 24.49
CA SER A 262 -27.65 -35.23 24.10
C SER A 262 -27.69 -35.80 22.67
N ARG A 263 -28.87 -36.24 22.21
CA ARG A 263 -29.04 -36.90 20.90
C ARG A 263 -29.59 -35.99 19.81
N GLY A 264 -30.34 -34.96 20.17
CA GLY A 264 -31.02 -34.08 19.22
C GLY A 264 -30.32 -32.72 19.10
N VAL A 265 -30.19 -31.99 20.21
CA VAL A 265 -29.78 -30.57 20.19
C VAL A 265 -28.26 -30.41 20.19
N ARG A 266 -27.54 -31.23 20.97
CA ARG A 266 -26.09 -31.14 21.14
C ARG A 266 -25.30 -31.21 19.82
N PRO A 267 -25.61 -32.10 18.85
CA PRO A 267 -24.92 -32.11 17.56
C PRO A 267 -24.96 -30.75 16.84
N GLY A 268 -26.11 -30.06 16.84
CA GLY A 268 -26.24 -28.74 16.23
C GLY A 268 -25.38 -27.66 16.89
N LEU A 269 -25.24 -27.69 18.22
CA LEU A 269 -24.34 -26.78 18.94
C LEU A 269 -22.86 -27.07 18.63
N VAL A 270 -22.49 -28.35 18.50
CA VAL A 270 -21.14 -28.75 18.07
C VAL A 270 -20.84 -28.24 16.66
N ASP A 271 -21.81 -28.36 15.74
CA ASP A 271 -21.67 -27.89 14.36
C ASP A 271 -21.51 -26.35 14.30
N GLN A 272 -22.31 -25.60 15.08
CA GLN A 272 -22.18 -24.15 15.17
C GLN A 272 -20.81 -23.71 15.71
N LYS A 273 -20.31 -24.38 16.75
CA LYS A 273 -18.95 -24.14 17.28
C LYS A 273 -17.88 -24.46 16.22
N ALA A 274 -18.01 -25.59 15.53
CA ALA A 274 -17.07 -26.01 14.49
C ALA A 274 -17.03 -24.99 13.35
N GLU A 275 -18.18 -24.44 12.96
CA GLU A 275 -18.29 -23.41 11.94
C GLU A 275 -17.55 -22.12 12.33
N ALA A 276 -17.72 -21.64 13.57
CA ALA A 276 -16.96 -20.49 14.06
C ALA A 276 -15.44 -20.75 14.00
N LEU A 277 -14.98 -21.91 14.48
CA LEU A 277 -13.55 -22.27 14.45
C LEU A 277 -13.00 -22.46 13.03
N ARG A 278 -13.85 -22.86 12.07
CA ARG A 278 -13.51 -22.95 10.65
C ARG A 278 -13.23 -21.55 10.09
N VAL A 279 -14.08 -20.57 10.37
CA VAL A 279 -13.87 -19.17 9.94
C VAL A 279 -12.58 -18.61 10.56
N TRP A 280 -12.30 -18.90 11.84
CA TRP A 280 -11.04 -18.50 12.47
C TRP A 280 -9.81 -19.13 11.78
N SER A 281 -9.90 -20.41 11.41
CA SER A 281 -8.83 -21.11 10.70
C SER A 281 -8.58 -20.52 9.30
N GLN A 282 -9.65 -20.10 8.61
CA GLN A 282 -9.56 -19.37 7.34
C GLN A 282 -8.88 -18.02 7.52
N LEU A 283 -9.25 -17.27 8.56
CA LEU A 283 -8.62 -16.01 8.93
C LEU A 283 -7.12 -16.18 9.18
N LEU A 284 -6.72 -17.17 9.98
CA LEU A 284 -5.32 -17.45 10.27
C LEU A 284 -4.53 -17.83 9.00
N THR A 285 -5.11 -18.67 8.15
CA THR A 285 -4.50 -19.06 6.87
C THR A 285 -4.32 -17.85 5.96
N LYS A 286 -5.30 -16.93 5.92
CA LYS A 286 -5.23 -15.69 5.16
C LYS A 286 -4.16 -14.75 5.70
N CYS A 287 -4.04 -14.60 7.02
CA CYS A 287 -2.98 -13.80 7.62
C CYS A 287 -1.59 -14.37 7.32
N ASN A 288 -1.40 -15.68 7.51
CA ASN A 288 -0.11 -16.35 7.28
C ASN A 288 0.33 -16.28 5.82
N SER A 289 -0.57 -16.58 4.87
CA SER A 289 -0.27 -16.52 3.43
C SER A 289 0.09 -15.10 2.95
N ASN A 290 -0.35 -14.06 3.67
CA ASN A 290 -0.04 -12.66 3.37
C ASN A 290 1.01 -12.06 4.31
N ASN A 291 1.77 -12.89 5.05
CA ASN A 291 2.81 -12.47 6.00
C ASN A 291 2.33 -11.40 7.01
N ARG A 292 1.07 -11.49 7.44
CA ARG A 292 0.49 -10.63 8.46
C ARG A 292 0.68 -11.25 9.85
N PRO A 293 0.78 -10.43 10.91
CA PRO A 293 0.75 -10.93 12.27
C PRO A 293 -0.50 -11.79 12.52
N ALA A 294 -0.33 -12.82 13.34
CA ALA A 294 -1.45 -13.65 13.75
C ALA A 294 -2.50 -12.77 14.46
N PRO A 295 -3.79 -12.89 14.09
CA PRO A 295 -4.85 -12.13 14.72
C PRO A 295 -5.06 -12.60 16.16
N SER A 296 -5.33 -11.67 17.08
CA SER A 296 -5.73 -11.99 18.44
C SER A 296 -7.23 -12.27 18.51
N TYR A 297 -7.63 -13.25 19.33
CA TYR A 297 -9.04 -13.48 19.61
C TYR A 297 -9.68 -12.22 20.23
N PRO A 298 -10.94 -11.91 19.89
CA PRO A 298 -11.74 -10.97 20.68
C PRO A 298 -11.94 -11.51 22.10
N GLU A 299 -11.92 -10.61 23.09
CA GLU A 299 -12.08 -10.97 24.51
C GLU A 299 -13.38 -11.76 24.74
N GLY A 300 -13.26 -12.92 25.38
CA GLY A 300 -14.40 -13.79 25.70
C GLY A 300 -14.89 -14.65 24.54
N LEU A 301 -14.25 -14.55 23.36
CA LEU A 301 -14.53 -15.38 22.18
C LEU A 301 -13.34 -16.29 21.86
N GLU A 302 -12.53 -16.67 22.83
CA GLU A 302 -11.43 -17.60 22.61
C GLU A 302 -11.95 -19.02 22.32
N ALA A 303 -11.20 -19.79 21.55
CA ALA A 303 -11.57 -21.18 21.25
C ALA A 303 -11.77 -22.04 22.51
N GLU A 304 -11.00 -21.75 23.57
CA GLU A 304 -11.14 -22.37 24.89
C GLU A 304 -12.45 -21.96 25.55
N THR A 305 -12.77 -20.67 25.59
CA THR A 305 -14.04 -20.14 26.12
C THR A 305 -15.27 -20.76 25.45
N LEU A 306 -15.25 -20.94 24.12
CA LEU A 306 -16.32 -21.62 23.39
C LEU A 306 -16.44 -23.10 23.76
N ASN A 307 -15.30 -23.76 24.04
CA ASN A 307 -15.29 -25.13 24.50
C ASN A 307 -15.87 -25.27 25.89
N ASP A 308 -15.47 -24.39 26.80
CA ASP A 308 -15.90 -24.39 28.20
C ASP A 308 -17.39 -24.16 28.33
N LYS A 309 -17.97 -23.26 27.52
CA LYS A 309 -19.44 -23.07 27.45
C LYS A 309 -20.20 -24.34 27.07
N LEU A 310 -19.68 -25.12 26.10
CA LEU A 310 -20.33 -26.38 25.70
C LEU A 310 -20.21 -27.44 26.80
N VAL A 311 -19.05 -27.52 27.46
CA VAL A 311 -18.82 -28.45 28.58
C VAL A 311 -19.72 -28.11 29.77
N ASP A 312 -19.85 -26.82 30.09
CA ASP A 312 -20.76 -26.33 31.13
C ASP A 312 -22.22 -26.70 30.83
N MET A 313 -22.65 -26.58 29.57
CA MET A 313 -23.98 -27.03 29.15
C MET A 313 -24.16 -28.55 29.30
N ASP A 314 -23.18 -29.35 28.86
CA ASP A 314 -23.20 -30.81 29.00
C ASP A 314 -23.31 -31.23 30.49
N ASN A 315 -22.56 -30.57 31.36
CA ASN A 315 -22.60 -30.79 32.81
C ASN A 315 -23.94 -30.37 33.42
N THR A 316 -24.49 -29.22 33.01
CA THR A 316 -25.79 -28.72 33.46
C THR A 316 -26.90 -29.70 33.10
N ALA A 317 -26.94 -30.17 31.85
CA ALA A 317 -27.93 -31.15 31.40
C ALA A 317 -27.81 -32.46 32.21
N ALA A 318 -26.59 -32.97 32.43
CA ALA A 318 -26.38 -34.20 33.19
C ALA A 318 -26.84 -34.08 34.66
N GLN A 319 -26.56 -32.94 35.31
CA GLN A 319 -27.02 -32.67 36.67
C GLN A 319 -28.54 -32.55 36.72
N TYR A 320 -29.16 -31.89 35.75
CA TYR A 320 -30.61 -31.70 35.71
C TYR A 320 -31.37 -33.01 35.45
N VAL A 321 -30.85 -33.89 34.58
CA VAL A 321 -31.36 -35.28 34.42
C VAL A 321 -31.39 -36.01 35.76
N LYS A 322 -30.34 -35.89 36.58
CA LYS A 322 -30.28 -36.52 37.90
C LYS A 322 -31.37 -35.96 38.82
N SER A 323 -31.52 -34.64 38.84
CA SER A 323 -32.52 -33.93 39.65
C SER A 323 -33.96 -34.36 39.29
N ILE A 324 -34.31 -34.36 38.00
CA ILE A 324 -35.64 -34.78 37.53
C ILE A 324 -35.91 -36.27 37.84
N ARG A 325 -34.90 -37.14 37.73
CA ARG A 325 -35.06 -38.56 38.11
C ARG A 325 -35.39 -38.73 39.59
N ASP A 326 -34.75 -37.94 40.45
CA ASP A 326 -35.01 -37.97 41.89
C ASP A 326 -36.39 -37.35 42.21
N GLU A 327 -36.82 -36.31 41.49
CA GLU A 327 -38.18 -35.77 41.58
C GLU A 327 -39.23 -36.79 41.13
N LEU A 328 -39.03 -37.47 40.00
CA LEU A 328 -39.93 -38.50 39.50
C LEU A 328 -40.14 -39.62 40.54
N ARG A 329 -39.06 -40.07 41.19
CA ARG A 329 -39.14 -41.06 42.28
C ARG A 329 -39.98 -40.55 43.45
N LYS A 330 -39.79 -39.30 43.87
CA LYS A 330 -40.56 -38.69 44.97
C LYS A 330 -42.05 -38.60 44.63
N VAL A 331 -42.41 -38.16 43.42
CA VAL A 331 -43.80 -38.07 42.97
C VAL A 331 -44.45 -39.45 42.90
N GLN A 332 -43.73 -40.46 42.39
CA GLN A 332 -44.22 -41.85 42.37
C GLN A 332 -44.43 -42.42 43.77
N GLN A 333 -43.48 -42.19 44.68
CA GLN A 333 -43.59 -42.66 46.07
C GLN A 333 -44.78 -42.00 46.77
N ALA A 334 -44.96 -40.67 46.61
CA ALA A 334 -46.09 -39.95 47.21
C ALA A 334 -47.45 -40.48 46.72
N LEU A 335 -47.56 -40.91 45.46
CA LEU A 335 -48.78 -41.55 44.94
C LEU A 335 -49.03 -42.94 45.54
N LEU A 336 -47.98 -43.73 45.74
CA LEU A 336 -48.07 -45.03 46.42
C LEU A 336 -48.49 -44.86 47.88
N ASP A 337 -47.85 -43.94 48.61
CA ASP A 337 -48.16 -43.65 50.01
C ASP A 337 -49.61 -43.15 50.16
N ALA A 338 -50.09 -42.30 49.24
CA ALA A 338 -51.46 -41.81 49.22
C ALA A 338 -52.47 -42.93 48.90
N TYR A 339 -52.11 -43.89 48.06
CA TYR A 339 -52.94 -45.07 47.78
C TYR A 339 -53.01 -45.99 49.01
N ASP A 340 -51.86 -46.29 49.63
CA ASP A 340 -51.78 -47.13 50.82
C ASP A 340 -52.55 -46.52 52.00
N ALA A 341 -52.50 -45.19 52.18
CA ALA A 341 -53.29 -44.48 53.19
C ALA A 341 -54.80 -44.65 52.95
N LYS A 342 -55.27 -44.48 51.71
CA LYS A 342 -56.69 -44.72 51.36
C LYS A 342 -57.10 -46.17 51.58
N CYS A 343 -56.24 -47.14 51.25
CA CYS A 343 -56.55 -48.55 51.51
C CYS A 343 -56.73 -48.83 53.01
N LYS A 344 -55.92 -48.21 53.88
CA LYS A 344 -56.07 -48.34 55.34
C LYS A 344 -57.39 -47.74 55.83
N GLU A 345 -57.79 -46.57 55.34
CA GLU A 345 -59.09 -45.96 55.68
C GLU A 345 -60.31 -46.82 55.28
N PHE A 346 -60.20 -47.63 54.22
CA PHE A 346 -61.25 -48.58 53.82
C PHE A 346 -61.22 -49.91 54.58
N SER A 347 -60.17 -50.17 55.36
CA SER A 347 -59.96 -51.42 56.11
C SER A 347 -60.42 -51.34 57.57
N GLU A 348 -60.72 -50.13 58.05
CA GLU A 348 -61.39 -49.83 59.34
C GLU A 348 -62.88 -49.60 59.13
#